data_AF-F9RMY7-F1
#
_entry.id   AF-F9RMY7-F1
#
_cell.length_a   1.000
_cell.length_b   1.000
_cell.length_c   1.000
_cell.angle_alpha   90.00
_cell.angle_beta   90.00
_cell.angle_gamma   90.00
#
_symmetry.space_group_name_H-M   'P 1'
#
loop_
_entity.id
_entity.type
_entity.pdbx_description
1 polymer ?
#
loop_
_entity_poly.entity_id
_entity_poly.type
_entity_poly.pdbx_seq_one_letter_code
_entity_poly.pdbx_strand_id
1 'polypeptide(L)'
;MSDQAVINVQKILENSPSRITTHYHIPLKAYLSVDDTNTYMWCDVNQAWIASKRDLQNDVLVLEFELLNSAGFSKLGLHPCPHCKSSQQCYASIGISNELSLDCDRCGFSLEVDSECFSQIQKQLIQ
;
A
#
# COMPACT_ATOMS: atom_id res chain seq x y z
N MET A 1 19.97 -5.46 -14.25
CA MET A 1 19.23 -6.24 -13.25
C MET A 1 18.45 -5.24 -12.43
N SER A 2 17.12 -5.18 -12.60
CA SER A 2 16.31 -4.22 -11.86
C SER A 2 16.21 -4.70 -10.43
N ASP A 3 16.80 -3.96 -9.50
CA ASP A 3 16.52 -4.12 -8.07
C ASP A 3 15.02 -3.87 -7.88
N GLN A 4 14.23 -4.94 -7.91
CA GLN A 4 12.87 -4.91 -7.42
C GLN A 4 13.00 -4.56 -5.95
N ALA A 5 12.76 -3.29 -5.63
CA ALA A 5 12.81 -2.79 -4.27
C ALA A 5 11.82 -3.62 -3.45
N VAL A 6 12.35 -4.58 -2.69
CA VAL A 6 11.59 -5.34 -1.71
C VAL A 6 10.99 -4.32 -0.76
N ILE A 7 9.66 -4.22 -0.74
CA ILE A 7 8.96 -3.37 0.21
C ILE A 7 9.32 -3.92 1.59
N ASN A 8 9.88 -3.06 2.44
CA ASN A 8 10.17 -3.39 3.83
C ASN A 8 9.24 -2.52 4.70
N VAL A 9 8.08 -3.08 5.02
CA VAL A 9 7.01 -2.39 5.75
C VAL A 9 7.49 -1.94 7.12
N GLN A 10 8.20 -2.80 7.85
CA GLN A 10 8.76 -2.45 9.15
C GLN A 10 9.68 -1.22 9.07
N LYS A 11 10.60 -1.20 8.10
CA LYS A 11 11.50 -0.06 7.89
C LYS A 11 10.74 1.21 7.49
N ILE A 12 9.67 1.09 6.70
CA ILE A 12 8.83 2.23 6.34
C ILE A 12 8.14 2.81 7.60
N LEU A 13 7.60 1.96 8.47
CA LEU A 13 6.97 2.39 9.71
C LEU A 13 7.98 3.06 10.66
N GLU A 14 9.16 2.45 10.82
CA GLU A 14 10.24 2.96 11.69
C GLU A 14 10.80 4.32 11.24
N ASN A 15 10.80 4.59 9.93
CA ASN A 15 11.30 5.84 9.34
C ASN A 15 10.19 6.87 9.09
N SER A 16 9.00 6.66 9.65
CA SER A 16 7.92 7.63 9.57
C SER A 16 8.38 9.00 10.09
N PRO A 17 8.21 10.09 9.33
CA PRO A 17 8.77 11.40 9.68
C PRO A 17 8.06 12.05 10.88
N SER A 18 6.83 11.65 11.19
CA SER A 18 6.10 12.18 12.34
C SER A 18 4.88 11.34 12.71
N ARG A 19 4.28 11.60 13.87
CA ARG A 19 3.05 10.94 14.35
C ARG A 19 1.81 11.21 13.49
N ILE A 20 1.82 12.24 12.63
CA ILE A 20 0.69 12.55 11.75
C ILE A 20 0.79 11.81 10.41
N THR A 21 1.84 11.03 10.18
CA THR A 21 1.92 10.16 9.00
C THR A 21 0.87 9.07 9.09
N THR A 22 0.07 8.96 8.04
CA THR A 22 -1.07 8.03 7.96
C THR A 22 -0.84 6.97 6.89
N HIS A 23 -0.12 7.31 5.82
CA HIS A 23 0.10 6.39 4.72
C HIS A 23 1.53 6.46 4.17
N TYR A 24 1.89 5.46 3.37
CA TYR A 24 3.08 5.48 2.54
C TYR A 24 2.75 5.10 1.10
N HIS A 25 3.05 6.00 0.18
CA HIS A 25 2.83 5.79 -1.25
C HIS A 25 4.02 5.06 -1.86
N ILE A 26 3.83 3.79 -2.24
CA ILE A 26 4.93 2.92 -2.67
C ILE A 26 5.60 3.42 -3.97
N PRO A 27 4.88 3.73 -5.07
CA PRO A 27 5.51 4.19 -6.30
C PRO A 27 6.33 5.48 -6.16
N LEU A 28 5.80 6.48 -5.46
CA LEU A 28 6.47 7.75 -5.21
C LEU A 28 7.51 7.69 -4.10
N LYS A 29 7.56 6.58 -3.34
CA LYS A 29 8.39 6.42 -2.14
C LYS A 29 8.23 7.58 -1.16
N ALA A 30 6.99 7.96 -0.88
CA ALA A 30 6.68 9.16 -0.13
C ALA A 30 5.72 8.87 1.02
N TYR A 31 6.00 9.46 2.19
CA TYR A 31 5.06 9.47 3.31
C TYR A 31 3.94 10.46 3.06
N LEU A 32 2.73 10.08 3.45
CA LEU A 32 1.55 10.92 3.36
C LEU A 32 0.96 11.18 4.75
N SER A 33 0.42 12.38 4.90
CA SER A 33 -0.50 12.76 5.98
C SER A 33 -1.83 13.13 5.33
N VAL A 34 -2.93 12.58 5.80
CA VAL A 34 -4.25 12.77 5.20
C VAL A 34 -5.17 13.29 6.31
N ASP A 35 -5.90 14.36 6.02
CA ASP A 35 -7.02 14.82 6.82
C ASP A 35 -8.33 14.72 6.02
N ASP A 36 -9.44 15.23 6.57
CA ASP A 36 -10.77 15.13 5.96
C ASP A 36 -10.86 15.68 4.53
N THR A 37 -9.94 16.58 4.14
CA THR A 37 -10.06 17.34 2.90
C THR A 37 -8.79 17.39 2.07
N ASN A 38 -7.63 17.10 2.66
CA ASN A 38 -6.34 17.29 2.02
C ASN A 38 -5.42 16.10 2.23
N THR A 39 -4.60 15.87 1.21
CA THR A 39 -3.44 15.00 1.31
C THR A 39 -2.17 15.82 1.27
N TYR A 40 -1.26 15.54 2.20
CA TYR A 40 0.06 16.15 2.27
C TYR A 40 1.11 15.08 2.03
N MET A 41 2.13 15.44 1.26
CA MET A 41 3.30 14.60 1.01
C MET A 41 4.50 15.15 1.79
N TRP A 42 5.26 14.26 2.41
CA TRP A 42 6.48 14.65 3.10
C TRP A 42 7.59 15.00 2.09
N CYS A 43 8.24 16.13 2.29
CA CYS A 43 9.42 16.54 1.53
C CYS A 43 10.66 16.42 2.40
N ASP A 44 11.52 15.42 2.11
CA ASP A 44 12.75 15.19 2.87
C ASP A 44 13.79 16.32 2.74
N VAL A 45 13.76 17.10 1.65
CA VAL A 45 14.69 18.23 1.46
C VAL A 45 14.35 19.38 2.40
N ASN A 46 13.07 19.72 2.47
CA ASN A 46 12.59 20.85 3.26
C ASN A 46 12.20 20.43 4.69
N GLN A 47 12.14 19.13 4.97
CA GLN A 47 11.64 18.55 6.22
C GLN A 47 10.24 19.12 6.55
N ALA A 48 9.35 19.12 5.56
CA ALA A 48 8.04 19.75 5.65
C ALA A 48 6.96 18.97 4.89
N TRP A 49 5.72 19.07 5.38
CA TRP A 49 4.52 18.57 4.72
C TRP A 49 4.07 19.54 3.63
N ILE A 50 3.97 19.06 2.39
CA ILE A 50 3.53 19.85 1.24
C ILE A 50 2.18 19.33 0.78
N ALA A 51 1.20 20.23 0.66
CA ALA A 51 -0.11 19.88 0.14
C ALA A 51 0.01 19.30 -1.28
N SER A 52 -0.51 18.09 -1.47
CA SER A 52 -0.65 17.47 -2.77
C SER A 52 -1.85 18.06 -3.50
N LYS A 53 -1.74 18.20 -4.82
CA LYS A 53 -2.86 18.62 -5.68
C LYS A 53 -3.83 17.49 -6.01
N ARG A 54 -3.49 16.24 -5.65
CA ARG A 54 -4.31 15.04 -5.88
C ARG A 54 -4.38 14.20 -4.61
N ASP A 55 -5.43 13.40 -4.51
CA ASP A 55 -5.66 12.46 -3.43
C ASP A 55 -4.80 11.20 -3.60
N LEU A 56 -3.53 11.31 -3.19
CA LEU A 56 -2.51 10.27 -3.30
C LEU A 56 -2.83 9.01 -2.48
N GLN A 57 -3.66 9.13 -1.44
CA GLN A 57 -4.05 8.03 -0.55
C GLN A 57 -4.98 7.02 -1.21
N ASN A 58 -5.71 7.43 -2.25
CA ASN A 58 -6.65 6.57 -2.99
C ASN A 58 -5.97 5.81 -4.14
N ASP A 59 -4.65 5.96 -4.29
CA ASP A 59 -3.90 5.18 -5.24
C ASP A 59 -3.81 3.71 -4.84
N VAL A 60 -3.63 2.87 -5.85
CA VAL A 60 -3.68 1.42 -5.71
C VAL A 60 -2.56 0.93 -4.77
N LEU A 61 -1.33 1.44 -4.89
CA LEU A 61 -0.18 0.96 -4.12
C LEU A 61 0.18 1.90 -2.94
N VAL A 62 -0.72 1.98 -1.97
CA VAL A 62 -0.58 2.80 -0.77
C VAL A 62 -0.68 1.91 0.48
N LEU A 63 0.28 2.06 1.39
CA LEU A 63 0.23 1.44 2.71
C LEU A 63 -0.58 2.33 3.64
N GLU A 64 -1.62 1.80 4.26
CA GLU A 64 -2.39 2.46 5.32
C GLU A 64 -1.86 2.03 6.67
N PHE A 65 -1.29 2.98 7.43
CA PHE A 65 -0.61 2.66 8.68
C PHE A 65 -1.58 2.25 9.78
N GLU A 66 -2.81 2.78 9.77
CA GLU A 66 -3.82 2.38 10.75
C GLU A 66 -4.17 0.90 10.63
N LEU A 67 -4.43 0.41 9.41
CA LEU A 67 -4.68 -1.02 9.16
C LEU A 67 -3.46 -1.88 9.50
N LEU A 68 -2.25 -1.44 9.15
CA LEU A 68 -1.03 -2.17 9.52
C LEU A 68 -0.88 -2.32 11.04
N ASN A 69 -1.12 -1.24 11.78
CA ASN A 69 -0.95 -1.24 13.23
C ASN A 69 -2.08 -1.98 13.96
N SER A 70 -3.31 -1.96 13.42
CA SER A 70 -4.49 -2.54 14.08
C SER A 70 -4.78 -3.98 13.66
N ALA A 71 -4.61 -4.29 12.37
CA ALA A 71 -4.94 -5.58 11.76
C ALA A 71 -3.71 -6.36 11.27
N GLY A 72 -2.53 -5.73 11.24
CA GLY A 72 -1.28 -6.38 10.83
C GLY A 72 -1.03 -6.40 9.33
N PHE A 73 -1.90 -5.81 8.50
CA PHE A 73 -1.77 -5.76 7.05
C PHE A 73 -2.33 -4.46 6.45
N SER A 74 -1.93 -4.14 5.22
CA SER A 74 -2.54 -3.09 4.39
C SER A 74 -3.08 -3.67 3.10
N LYS A 75 -4.20 -3.13 2.61
CA LYS A 75 -4.72 -3.42 1.27
C LYS A 75 -4.01 -2.51 0.26
N LEU A 76 -3.50 -3.11 -0.80
CA LEU A 76 -2.73 -2.48 -1.89
C LEU A 76 -3.55 -2.45 -3.19
N GLY A 77 -4.86 -2.31 -3.07
CA GLY A 77 -5.77 -2.13 -4.19
C GLY A 77 -6.38 -3.42 -4.75
N LEU A 78 -7.22 -3.24 -5.78
CA LEU A 78 -8.16 -4.25 -6.26
C LEU A 78 -7.58 -5.10 -7.39
N HIS A 79 -7.85 -6.40 -7.33
CA HIS A 79 -7.51 -7.39 -8.33
C HIS A 79 -8.73 -8.29 -8.60
N PRO A 80 -8.92 -8.83 -9.83
CA PRO A 80 -9.96 -9.83 -10.07
C PRO A 80 -9.76 -11.10 -9.24
N CYS A 81 -10.80 -11.54 -8.52
CA CYS A 81 -10.74 -12.78 -7.75
C CYS A 81 -10.58 -13.99 -8.70
N PRO A 82 -9.56 -14.85 -8.51
CA PRO A 82 -9.40 -16.03 -9.35
C PRO A 82 -10.54 -17.04 -9.18
N HIS A 83 -11.17 -17.08 -8.00
CA HIS A 83 -12.25 -18.00 -7.64
C HIS A 83 -13.62 -17.52 -8.10
N CYS A 84 -14.12 -16.40 -7.56
CA CYS A 84 -15.49 -15.90 -7.85
C CYS A 84 -15.55 -14.87 -8.98
N LYS A 85 -14.42 -14.52 -9.60
CA LYS A 85 -14.28 -13.53 -10.69
C LYS A 85 -14.76 -12.11 -10.35
N SER A 86 -15.02 -11.81 -9.07
CA SER A 86 -15.34 -10.46 -8.60
C SER A 86 -14.14 -9.54 -8.79
N SER A 87 -14.33 -8.40 -9.45
CA SER A 87 -13.31 -7.36 -9.63
C SER A 87 -13.32 -6.27 -8.56
N GLN A 88 -14.28 -6.29 -7.64
CA GLN A 88 -14.50 -5.19 -6.69
C GLN A 88 -14.16 -5.52 -5.23
N GLN A 89 -13.81 -6.77 -4.95
CA GLN A 89 -13.71 -7.26 -3.56
C GLN A 89 -12.55 -8.23 -3.37
N CYS A 90 -11.57 -8.25 -4.28
CA CYS A 90 -10.35 -9.01 -4.08
C CYS A 90 -9.18 -8.04 -4.09
N TYR A 91 -8.37 -8.09 -3.05
CA TYR A 91 -7.30 -7.15 -2.78
C TYR A 91 -5.97 -7.86 -2.81
N ALA A 92 -4.95 -7.17 -3.30
CA ALA A 92 -3.59 -7.51 -2.93
C ALA A 92 -3.34 -6.94 -1.53
N SER A 93 -2.73 -7.72 -0.64
CA SER A 93 -2.44 -7.31 0.73
C SER A 93 -0.95 -7.48 1.02
N ILE A 94 -0.43 -6.65 1.92
CA ILE A 94 0.91 -6.82 2.49
C ILE A 94 0.84 -6.78 4.01
N GLY A 95 1.44 -7.77 4.65
CA GLY A 95 1.59 -7.89 6.09
C GLY A 95 2.74 -7.01 6.62
N ILE A 96 2.70 -6.73 7.92
CA ILE A 96 3.75 -5.97 8.61
C ILE A 96 5.14 -6.62 8.50
N SER A 97 5.17 -7.94 8.36
CA SER A 97 6.38 -8.75 8.19
C SER A 97 6.67 -9.08 6.72
N ASN A 98 6.03 -8.34 5.80
CA ASN A 98 6.13 -8.43 4.34
C ASN A 98 5.54 -9.72 3.74
N GLU A 99 4.63 -10.38 4.45
CA GLU A 99 3.79 -11.42 3.86
C GLU A 99 2.91 -10.80 2.76
N LEU A 100 2.74 -11.51 1.65
CA LEU A 100 1.98 -11.02 0.50
C LEU A 100 0.82 -11.99 0.27
N SER A 101 -0.39 -11.46 0.13
CA SER A 101 -1.57 -12.29 -0.12
C SER A 101 -2.52 -11.64 -1.11
N LEU A 102 -3.40 -12.48 -1.68
CA LEU A 102 -4.59 -12.09 -2.40
C LEU A 102 -5.82 -12.51 -1.60
N ASP A 103 -6.61 -11.54 -1.15
CA ASP A 103 -7.74 -11.76 -0.25
C ASP A 103 -9.04 -11.26 -0.87
N CYS A 104 -10.07 -12.12 -0.92
CA CYS A 104 -11.38 -11.78 -1.46
C CYS A 104 -12.46 -11.77 -0.39
N ASP A 105 -12.92 -10.58 -0.03
CA ASP A 105 -13.98 -10.34 0.94
C ASP A 105 -15.33 -10.93 0.50
N ARG A 106 -15.52 -11.21 -0.80
CA ARG A 106 -16.76 -11.79 -1.34
C ARG A 106 -16.94 -13.27 -1.03
N CYS A 107 -15.90 -14.05 -1.28
CA CYS A 107 -15.97 -15.51 -1.26
C CYS A 107 -15.03 -16.15 -0.24
N GLY A 108 -14.31 -15.33 0.54
CA GLY A 108 -13.34 -15.79 1.54
C GLY A 108 -12.10 -16.43 0.93
N PHE A 109 -11.83 -16.23 -0.36
CA PHE A 109 -10.60 -16.71 -0.99
C PHE A 109 -9.41 -15.96 -0.40
N SER A 110 -8.40 -16.69 0.07
CA SER A 110 -7.12 -16.13 0.51
C SER A 110 -6.01 -17.01 -0.03
N LEU A 111 -4.99 -16.39 -0.60
CA LEU A 111 -3.82 -17.06 -1.16
C LEU A 111 -2.56 -16.27 -0.83
N GLU A 112 -1.63 -16.87 -0.10
CA GLU A 112 -0.27 -16.34 0.03
C GLU A 112 0.45 -16.42 -1.32
N VAL A 113 1.13 -15.34 -1.69
CA VAL A 113 1.87 -15.24 -2.95
C VAL A 113 3.32 -14.90 -2.68
N ASP A 114 4.21 -15.38 -3.54
CA ASP A 114 5.62 -15.00 -3.49
C ASP A 114 5.86 -13.59 -4.06
N SER A 115 7.08 -13.09 -3.87
CA SER A 115 7.47 -11.75 -4.32
C SER A 115 7.47 -11.59 -5.84
N GLU A 116 7.67 -12.67 -6.60
CA GLU A 116 7.64 -12.64 -8.06
C GLU A 116 6.21 -12.46 -8.57
N CYS A 117 5.28 -13.28 -8.07
CA CYS A 117 3.85 -13.20 -8.35
C CYS A 117 3.30 -11.83 -7.96
N PHE A 118 3.67 -11.34 -6.77
CA PHE A 118 3.28 -10.03 -6.31
C PHE A 118 3.80 -8.89 -7.20
N SER A 119 5.04 -8.99 -7.68
CA SER A 119 5.58 -8.02 -8.62
C SER A 119 4.80 -7.97 -9.94
N GLN A 120 4.23 -9.09 -10.39
CA GLN A 120 3.35 -9.10 -11.56
C GLN A 120 2.01 -8.44 -11.25
N ILE A 121 1.44 -8.69 -10.07
CA ILE A 121 0.22 -8.04 -9.60
C ILE A 121 0.43 -6.52 -9.55
N GLN A 122 1.52 -6.05 -8.94
CA GLN A 122 1.86 -4.62 -8.90
C GLN A 122 1.92 -3.99 -10.30
N LYS A 123 2.51 -4.68 -11.29
CA LYS A 123 2.55 -4.18 -12.67
C LYS A 123 1.16 -4.08 -13.31
N GLN A 124 0.22 -4.93 -12.92
CA GLN A 124 -1.17 -4.84 -13.40
C GLN A 124 -1.95 -3.71 -12.71
N LEU A 125 -1.63 -3.45 -11.44
CA LEU A 125 -2.28 -2.42 -10.62
C LEU A 125 -1.90 -0.98 -11.02
N ILE A 126 -0.76 -0.80 -11.70
CA ILE A 126 -0.26 0.52 -12.16
C ILE A 126 -0.68 0.83 -13.62
N GLN A 127 -1.23 -0.14 -14.35
CA GLN A 127 -1.69 0.04 -15.75
C GLN A 127 -3.00 0.83 -15.82
#